data_AF-A0A819KQD7-F1
#
_entry.id   AF-A0A819KQD7-F1
#
_cell.length_a   1.000
_cell.length_b   1.000
_cell.length_c   1.000
_cell.angle_alpha   90.00
_cell.angle_beta   90.00
_cell.angle_gamma   90.00
#
_symmetry.space_group_name_H-M   'P 1'
#
loop_
_entity.id
_entity.type
_entity.pdbx_description
1 polymer ?
#
loop_
_entity_poly.entity_id
_entity_poly.type
_entity_poly.pdbx_seq_one_letter_code
_entity_poly.pdbx_strand_id
1 'polypeptide(L)'
;MTNSAVANNYNCKEQLEVTSVERRNEIITIKNDSDLPSLRNPEILIGQKDLTALSYLNEPEVLYNLESRFNKSQIYTKCGIVLVTINLYEYLSIYGNDAIQLYHDQDIQLLEPHIFATAELA
;
A
#
# COMPACT_ATOMS: atom_id res chain seq x y z
N MET A 1 4.29 7.08 -13.94
CA MET A 1 3.97 8.52 -13.96
C MET A 1 3.22 8.82 -12.67
N THR A 2 3.96 9.10 -11.61
CA THR A 2 3.47 9.19 -10.23
C THR A 2 3.18 10.64 -9.88
N ASN A 3 1.90 11.02 -9.88
CA ASN A 3 1.45 12.30 -9.34
C ASN A 3 0.95 12.08 -7.91
N SER A 4 1.89 11.99 -6.98
CA SER A 4 1.57 12.19 -5.57
C SER A 4 1.55 13.70 -5.32
N ALA A 5 0.34 14.24 -5.18
CA ALA A 5 0.05 15.64 -4.98
C ALA A 5 -0.68 15.75 -3.63
N VAL A 6 -0.05 16.38 -2.65
CA VAL A 6 -0.63 16.52 -1.30
C VAL A 6 -1.21 17.93 -1.16
N ALA A 7 -2.51 18.00 -0.89
CA ALA A 7 -3.22 19.27 -0.68
C ALA A 7 -2.95 19.79 0.76
N ASN A 8 -2.37 20.98 0.88
CA ASN A 8 -1.92 21.53 2.15
C ASN A 8 -2.94 22.47 2.84
N ASN A 9 -4.08 22.79 2.21
CA ASN A 9 -5.10 23.68 2.78
C ASN A 9 -6.50 23.35 2.23
N TYR A 10 -7.38 22.78 3.06
CA TYR A 10 -8.82 22.74 2.79
C TYR A 10 -9.47 23.99 3.37
N ASN A 11 -9.33 25.12 2.69
CA ASN A 11 -10.13 26.30 3.00
C ASN A 11 -10.90 26.67 1.73
N CYS A 12 -12.16 27.09 1.90
CA CYS A 12 -13.14 27.41 0.86
C CYS A 12 -12.65 28.58 -0.01
N LYS A 13 -11.63 28.34 -0.83
CA LYS A 13 -11.12 29.19 -1.88
C LYS A 13 -11.02 28.29 -3.10
N GLU A 14 -11.47 28.79 -4.24
CA GLU A 14 -11.53 28.12 -5.55
C GLU A 14 -10.14 27.74 -6.13
N GLN A 15 -9.11 27.64 -5.27
CA GLN A 15 -7.71 27.42 -5.62
C GLN A 15 -7.07 26.48 -4.59
N LEU A 16 -6.59 25.32 -5.04
CA LEU A 16 -5.73 24.43 -4.24
C LEU A 16 -4.27 24.68 -4.61
N GLU A 17 -3.44 24.93 -3.60
CA GLU A 17 -1.99 24.86 -3.74
C GLU A 17 -1.57 23.40 -3.57
N VAL A 18 -1.08 22.83 -4.67
CA VAL A 18 -0.59 21.46 -4.72
C VAL A 18 0.92 21.48 -4.76
N THR A 19 1.54 20.83 -3.79
CA THR A 19 2.98 20.59 -3.80
C THR A 19 3.24 19.23 -4.43
N SER A 20 3.82 19.25 -5.63
CA SER A 20 4.30 18.02 -6.28
C SER A 20 5.54 17.47 -5.56
N VAL A 21 5.80 16.16 -5.72
CA VAL A 21 7.01 15.48 -5.21
C VAL A 21 8.31 16.20 -5.63
N GLU A 22 8.30 16.94 -6.75
CA GLU A 22 9.43 17.75 -7.23
C GLU A 22 9.58 19.12 -6.54
N ARG A 23 8.81 19.40 -5.47
CA ARG A 23 8.70 20.72 -4.81
C ARG A 23 8.34 21.87 -5.76
N ARG A 24 7.63 21.57 -6.85
CA ARG A 24 6.94 22.60 -7.62
C ARG A 24 5.59 22.84 -6.95
N ASN A 25 5.33 24.11 -6.64
CA ASN A 25 4.02 24.55 -6.18
C ASN A 25 3.21 24.90 -7.43
N GLU A 26 2.15 24.13 -7.65
CA GLU A 26 1.19 24.39 -8.73
C GLU A 26 -0.12 24.85 -8.12
N ILE A 27 -0.67 25.94 -8.66
CA ILE A 27 -1.97 26.48 -8.24
C ILE A 27 -3.02 25.91 -9.19
N ILE A 28 -3.87 25.02 -8.68
CA ILE A 28 -4.97 24.43 -9.44
C ILE A 28 -6.23 25.23 -9.12
N THR A 29 -6.85 25.81 -10.15
CA THR A 29 -8.16 26.48 -10.01
C THR A 29 -9.25 25.42 -10.08
N ILE A 30 -10.07 25.31 -9.04
CA ILE A 30 -11.13 24.31 -8.90
C ILE A 30 -12.45 24.98 -9.20
N LYS A 31 -13.12 24.51 -10.25
CA LYS A 31 -14.43 25.01 -10.65
C LYS A 31 -15.53 24.07 -10.22
N ASN A 32 -15.27 22.76 -10.25
CA ASN A 32 -16.22 21.71 -9.87
C ASN A 32 -15.53 20.61 -9.06
N ASP A 33 -16.33 19.80 -8.35
CA ASP A 33 -15.84 18.68 -7.54
C ASP A 33 -15.04 17.64 -8.36
N SER A 34 -15.28 17.56 -9.67
CA SER A 34 -14.55 16.70 -10.61
C SER A 34 -13.10 17.14 -10.85
N ASP A 35 -12.75 18.38 -10.51
CA ASP A 35 -11.39 18.91 -10.66
C ASP A 35 -10.51 18.57 -9.45
N LEU A 36 -11.09 17.97 -8.39
CA LEU A 36 -10.31 17.58 -7.21
C LEU A 36 -9.40 16.38 -7.52
N PRO A 37 -8.16 16.38 -6.99
CA PRO A 37 -7.31 15.20 -7.04
C PRO A 37 -7.95 14.05 -6.26
N SER A 38 -7.76 12.83 -6.74
CA SER A 38 -8.23 11.63 -6.05
C SER A 38 -7.58 11.54 -4.67
N LEU A 39 -8.40 11.64 -3.63
CA LEU A 39 -7.95 11.54 -2.23
C LEU A 39 -7.62 10.10 -1.80
N ARG A 40 -7.91 9.13 -2.67
CA ARG A 40 -7.82 7.70 -2.41
C ARG A 40 -7.10 6.97 -3.53
N ASN A 41 -6.43 5.86 -3.19
CA ASN A 41 -6.01 4.91 -4.21
C ASN A 41 -7.25 4.29 -4.91
N PRO A 42 -7.14 3.96 -6.21
CA PRO A 42 -8.18 3.24 -6.93
C PRO A 42 -8.45 1.86 -6.30
N GLU A 43 -9.68 1.36 -6.44
CA GLU A 43 -10.12 0.11 -5.78
C GLU A 43 -9.32 -1.13 -6.20
N ILE A 44 -8.71 -1.10 -7.39
CA ILE A 44 -7.84 -2.16 -7.93
C ILE A 44 -6.59 -2.35 -7.05
N LEU A 45 -6.18 -1.32 -6.31
CA LEU A 45 -5.03 -1.35 -5.40
C LEU A 45 -5.41 -1.73 -3.96
N ILE A 46 -6.63 -2.20 -3.71
CA ILE A 46 -7.04 -2.65 -2.37
C ILE A 46 -6.52 -4.08 -2.12
N GLY A 47 -5.88 -4.26 -0.96
CA GLY A 47 -5.35 -5.55 -0.51
C GLY A 47 -4.00 -5.91 -1.15
N GLN A 48 -3.26 -4.92 -1.65
CA GLN A 48 -1.97 -5.11 -2.28
C GLN A 48 -0.97 -5.75 -1.32
N LYS A 49 -0.19 -6.69 -1.86
CA LYS A 49 0.82 -7.44 -1.10
C LYS A 49 2.05 -6.63 -0.74
N ASP A 50 2.35 -5.59 -1.52
CA ASP A 50 3.41 -4.64 -1.29
C ASP A 50 2.83 -3.23 -1.20
N LEU A 51 3.02 -2.58 -0.06
CA LEU A 51 2.55 -1.21 0.19
C LEU A 51 3.27 -0.18 -0.69
N THR A 52 4.48 -0.49 -1.19
CA THR A 52 5.22 0.42 -2.09
C THR A 52 4.60 0.50 -3.48
N ALA A 53 3.71 -0.43 -3.84
CA ALA A 53 2.95 -0.38 -5.09
C ALA A 53 1.77 0.60 -5.05
N LEU A 54 1.41 1.12 -3.87
CA LEU A 54 0.33 2.11 -3.73
C LEU A 54 0.77 3.45 -4.32
N SER A 55 -0.17 4.14 -4.98
CA SER A 55 0.10 5.46 -5.58
C SER A 55 0.16 6.56 -4.51
N TYR A 56 -0.74 6.47 -3.54
CA TYR A 56 -0.80 7.36 -2.38
C TYR A 56 -0.50 6.55 -1.12
N LEU A 57 0.65 6.81 -0.50
CA LEU A 57 1.08 6.12 0.72
C LEU A 57 0.78 7.02 1.94
N ASN A 58 -0.50 7.12 2.27
CA ASN A 58 -0.99 7.85 3.43
C ASN A 58 -1.32 6.87 4.57
N GLU A 59 -1.26 7.33 5.83
CA GLU A 59 -1.68 6.53 7.00
C GLU A 59 -3.05 5.83 6.84
N PRO A 60 -4.14 6.51 6.40
CA PRO A 60 -5.43 5.85 6.21
C PRO A 60 -5.41 4.77 5.12
N GLU A 61 -4.62 4.95 4.05
CA GLU A 61 -4.50 3.96 2.96
C GLU A 61 -3.78 2.71 3.43
N VAL A 62 -2.69 2.88 4.18
CA VAL A 62 -1.95 1.76 4.77
C VAL A 62 -2.85 0.99 5.73
N LEU A 63 -3.56 1.69 6.62
CA LEU A 63 -4.48 1.06 7.57
C LEU A 63 -5.57 0.28 6.85
N TYR A 64 -6.20 0.88 5.85
CA TYR A 64 -7.27 0.24 5.07
C TYR A 64 -6.76 -0.99 4.30
N ASN A 65 -5.55 -0.92 3.73
CA ASN A 65 -4.96 -2.07 3.03
C ASN A 65 -4.69 -3.23 4.00
N LEU A 66 -4.13 -2.93 5.17
CA LEU A 66 -3.86 -3.91 6.22
C LEU A 66 -5.16 -4.53 6.75
N GLU A 67 -6.19 -3.73 7.01
CA GLU A 67 -7.51 -4.20 7.42
C GLU A 67 -8.13 -5.13 6.37
N SER A 68 -8.10 -4.74 5.09
CA SER A 68 -8.62 -5.57 4.01
C SER A 68 -7.88 -6.90 3.87
N ARG A 69 -6.56 -6.94 4.10
CA ARG A 69 -5.76 -8.18 4.07
C ARG A 69 -6.02 -9.03 5.32
N PHE A 70 -6.11 -8.41 6.48
CA PHE A 70 -6.44 -9.08 7.73
C PHE A 70 -7.79 -9.79 7.66
N ASN A 71 -8.81 -9.14 7.08
CA ASN A 71 -10.12 -9.74 6.84
C ASN A 71 -10.10 -10.93 5.86
N LYS A 72 -9.03 -11.08 5.08
CA LYS A 72 -8.78 -12.22 4.17
C LYS A 72 -7.81 -13.24 4.78
N SER A 73 -7.50 -13.15 6.08
CA SER A 73 -6.48 -13.95 6.77
C SER A 73 -5.07 -13.86 6.17
N GLN A 74 -4.76 -12.76 5.48
CA GLN A 74 -3.44 -12.49 4.91
C GLN A 74 -2.63 -11.63 5.90
N ILE A 75 -1.93 -12.30 6.82
CA ILE A 75 -1.25 -11.61 7.93
C ILE A 75 0.04 -10.89 7.55
N TYR A 76 0.66 -11.30 6.46
CA TYR A 76 1.94 -10.75 6.00
C TYR A 76 1.70 -9.73 4.89
N THR A 77 2.37 -8.58 5.00
CA THR A 77 2.34 -7.52 3.99
C THR A 77 3.73 -6.91 3.88
N LYS A 78 4.23 -6.79 2.65
CA LYS A 78 5.54 -6.20 2.38
C LYS A 78 5.45 -4.68 2.39
N CYS A 79 6.46 -4.04 2.97
CA CYS A 79 6.66 -2.59 2.95
C CYS A 79 8.10 -2.31 2.52
N GLY A 80 8.37 -2.47 1.23
CA GLY A 80 9.71 -2.31 0.67
C GLY A 80 10.68 -3.37 1.23
N ILE A 81 11.64 -2.94 2.04
CA ILE A 81 12.62 -3.83 2.69
C ILE A 81 12.11 -4.47 3.98
N VAL A 82 10.99 -3.99 4.53
CA VAL A 82 10.43 -4.46 5.80
C VAL A 82 9.23 -5.36 5.53
N LEU A 83 9.08 -6.40 6.35
CA LEU A 83 7.87 -7.22 6.41
C LEU A 83 7.02 -6.82 7.61
N VAL A 84 5.77 -6.45 7.37
CA VAL A 84 4.78 -6.15 8.41
C VAL A 84 3.90 -7.37 8.62
N THR A 85 3.63 -7.73 9.88
CA THR A 85 2.75 -8.83 10.23
C THR A 85 1.75 -8.45 11.32
N ILE A 86 0.53 -8.97 11.22
CA ILE A 86 -0.54 -8.79 12.21
C ILE A 86 -0.92 -10.16 12.77
N ASN A 87 -0.89 -10.31 14.09
CA ASN A 87 -1.23 -11.58 14.73
C ASN A 87 -2.74 -11.80 14.76
N LEU A 88 -3.22 -12.90 14.17
CA LEU A 88 -4.63 -13.34 14.21
C LEU A 88 -5.00 -14.03 15.54
N TYR A 89 -4.02 -14.38 16.37
CA TYR A 89 -4.20 -15.17 17.60
C TYR A 89 -4.85 -16.56 17.37
N GLU A 90 -4.71 -17.09 16.15
CA GLU A 90 -5.19 -18.41 15.76
C GLU A 90 -4.09 -19.24 15.10
N TYR A 91 -4.29 -20.56 15.01
CA TYR A 91 -3.38 -21.44 14.31
C TYR A 91 -3.63 -21.37 12.80
N LEU A 92 -2.59 -21.01 12.04
CA LEU A 92 -2.64 -20.93 10.58
C LEU A 92 -1.88 -22.09 9.95
N SER A 93 -2.44 -22.67 8.88
CA SER A 93 -1.82 -23.77 8.12
C SER A 93 -0.70 -23.33 7.16
N ILE A 94 -0.16 -22.12 7.31
CA ILE A 94 0.82 -21.51 6.40
C ILE A 94 2.29 -21.87 6.72
N TYR A 95 2.53 -22.56 7.84
CA TYR A 95 3.88 -22.91 8.32
C TYR A 95 4.28 -24.36 8.05
N GLY A 96 3.54 -25.07 7.19
CA GLY A 96 3.82 -26.46 6.87
C GLY A 96 5.06 -26.66 5.98
N ASN A 97 5.50 -27.90 5.85
CA ASN A 97 6.60 -28.28 4.95
C ASN A 97 6.31 -27.88 3.50
N ASP A 98 5.06 -27.96 3.07
CA ASP A 98 4.62 -27.56 1.72
C ASP A 98 4.90 -26.07 1.46
N ALA A 99 4.70 -25.22 2.48
CA ALA A 99 5.01 -23.80 2.38
C ALA A 99 6.52 -23.58 2.29
N ILE A 100 7.33 -24.28 3.07
CA ILE A 100 8.80 -24.18 2.99
C ILE A 100 9.28 -24.53 1.57
N GLN A 101 8.79 -25.63 1.01
CA GLN A 101 9.13 -26.06 -0.35
C GLN A 101 8.66 -25.05 -1.41
N LEU A 102 7.50 -24.43 -1.21
CA LEU A 102 6.98 -23.40 -2.11
C LEU A 102 7.86 -22.15 -2.16
N TYR A 103 8.50 -21.76 -1.06
CA TYR A 103 9.36 -20.57 -1.01
C TYR A 103 10.84 -20.86 -1.31
N HIS A 104 11.25 -22.12 -1.34
CA HIS A 104 12.62 -22.52 -1.63
C HIS A 104 12.96 -22.37 -3.12
N ASP A 105 14.05 -21.64 -3.43
CA ASP A 105 14.55 -21.40 -4.79
C ASP A 105 13.51 -20.86 -5.79
N GLN A 106 12.41 -20.24 -5.31
CA GLN A 106 11.37 -19.67 -6.15
C GLN A 106 11.51 -18.16 -6.32
N ASP A 107 10.86 -17.60 -7.35
CA ASP A 107 10.75 -16.16 -7.52
C ASP A 107 9.77 -15.56 -6.50
N ILE A 108 10.35 -15.01 -5.43
CA ILE A 108 9.66 -14.43 -4.28
C ILE A 108 8.74 -13.26 -4.68
N GLN A 109 9.00 -12.58 -5.81
CA GLN A 109 8.15 -11.49 -6.25
C GLN A 109 6.79 -11.96 -6.76
N LEU A 110 6.68 -13.22 -7.19
CA LEU A 110 5.42 -13.80 -7.68
C LEU A 110 4.59 -14.37 -6.54
N LEU A 111 5.23 -14.83 -5.48
CA LEU A 111 4.57 -15.42 -4.32
C LEU A 111 3.93 -14.36 -3.40
N GLU A 112 3.11 -14.84 -2.47
CA GLU A 112 2.58 -14.00 -1.40
C GLU A 112 3.69 -13.67 -0.40
N PRO A 113 3.64 -12.50 0.25
CA PRO A 113 4.61 -12.13 1.27
C PRO A 113 4.52 -13.13 2.43
N HIS A 114 5.67 -13.67 2.84
CA HIS A 114 5.75 -14.64 3.91
C HIS A 114 7.11 -14.53 4.62
N ILE A 115 7.18 -15.02 5.86
CA ILE A 115 8.45 -15.03 6.62
C ILE A 115 9.51 -15.91 5.95
N PHE A 116 9.11 -17.00 5.30
CA PHE A 116 10.02 -17.88 4.55
C PHE A 116 10.62 -17.17 3.33
N ALA A 117 9.83 -16.36 2.62
CA ALA A 117 10.35 -15.49 1.58
C ALA A 117 11.41 -14.49 2.11
N THR A 118 11.22 -13.96 3.32
CA THR A 118 12.23 -13.09 3.94
C THR A 118 13.49 -13.86 4.35
N ALA A 119 13.34 -15.11 4.82
CA ALA A 119 14.47 -15.95 5.20
C ALA A 119 15.32 -16.37 3.99
N GLU A 120 14.71 -16.65 2.84
CA GLU A 120 15.43 -17.02 1.60
C GLU A 120 16.24 -15.85 1.02
N LEU A 121 15.79 -14.60 1.24
CA LEU A 121 16.49 -13.38 0.80
C LEU A 121 17.66 -12.98 1.70
N ALA A 122 17.76 -13.55 2.91
CA ALA A 122 18.70 -13.14 3.95
C ALA A 122 20.01 -13.95 3.90
#